data_AF-A0A090RWC0-F1
#
_entry.id   AF-A0A090RWC0-F1
#
_cell.length_a   1.000
_cell.length_b   1.000
_cell.length_c   1.000
_cell.angle_alpha   90.00
_cell.angle_beta   90.00
_cell.angle_gamma   90.00
#
_symmetry.space_group_name_H-M   'P 1'
#
loop_
_entity.id
_entity.type
_entity.pdbx_description
1 polymer ?
#
loop_
_entity_poly.entity_id
_entity_poly.type
_entity_poly.pdbx_seq_one_letter_code
_entity_poly.pdbx_strand_id
1 'polypeptide(L)'
;MTADISFVDLILEASLLVQLVMLILMGMSVVSWAMIIKRSKVLKEATKESETFEDKFWSGADLAQIYQDVKKRKDDLSGTEEIFYSGFTEFLRLRKSNADSPAFIMEGTGRSMRVAVSREVEDLETNLPFLATVGSISPYIGLFGTVWGIMHAFIALGEVKQATLAW
;
A
#
# COMPACT_ATOMS: atom_id res chain seq x y z
N MET A 1 -27.48 -26.41 -34.89
CA MET A 1 -26.91 -26.74 -33.58
C MET A 1 -26.09 -25.54 -33.17
N THR A 2 -26.69 -24.64 -32.39
CA THR A 2 -26.03 -23.45 -31.85
C THR A 2 -24.93 -23.93 -30.92
N ALA A 3 -23.68 -23.62 -31.24
CA ALA A 3 -22.59 -23.83 -30.33
C ALA A 3 -22.84 -22.94 -29.11
N ASP A 4 -23.24 -23.53 -27.99
CA ASP A 4 -23.17 -22.88 -26.69
C ASP A 4 -21.69 -22.79 -26.34
N ILE A 5 -21.02 -21.76 -26.90
CA ILE A 5 -19.62 -21.48 -26.60
C ILE A 5 -19.60 -20.98 -25.15
N SER A 6 -19.38 -21.90 -24.20
CA SER A 6 -19.19 -21.55 -22.80
C SER A 6 -17.89 -20.76 -22.65
N PHE A 7 -17.90 -19.69 -21.84
CA PHE A 7 -16.68 -18.95 -21.50
C PHE A 7 -15.59 -19.87 -20.92
N VAL A 8 -16.01 -20.91 -20.21
CA VAL A 8 -15.12 -21.91 -19.63
C VAL A 8 -14.49 -22.76 -20.74
N ASP A 9 -15.25 -23.14 -21.76
CA ASP A 9 -14.72 -23.92 -22.89
C ASP A 9 -13.71 -23.10 -23.70
N LEU A 10 -13.97 -21.80 -23.90
CA LEU A 10 -13.03 -20.89 -24.58
C LEU A 10 -11.69 -20.78 -23.82
N ILE A 11 -11.74 -20.80 -22.48
CA ILE A 11 -10.55 -20.78 -21.62
C ILE A 11 -9.85 -22.13 -21.65
N LEU A 12 -10.59 -23.24 -21.67
CA LEU A 12 -10.06 -24.61 -21.70
C LEU A 12 -9.39 -24.93 -23.04
N GLU A 13 -9.88 -24.38 -24.16
CA GLU A 13 -9.26 -24.49 -25.48
C GLU A 13 -8.01 -23.60 -25.65
N ALA A 14 -7.83 -22.59 -24.79
CA ALA A 14 -6.65 -21.74 -24.83
C ALA A 14 -5.38 -22.52 -24.44
N SER A 15 -4.22 -22.10 -24.97
CA SER A 15 -2.94 -22.71 -24.59
C SER A 15 -2.71 -22.66 -23.07
N LEU A 16 -2.04 -23.69 -22.54
CA LEU A 16 -1.72 -23.82 -21.10
C LEU A 16 -1.10 -22.54 -20.51
N LEU A 17 -0.27 -21.85 -21.30
CA LEU A 17 0.35 -20.59 -20.90
C LEU A 17 -0.68 -19.46 -20.69
N VAL A 18 -1.67 -19.33 -21.57
CA VAL A 18 -2.73 -18.31 -21.46
C VAL A 18 -3.61 -18.58 -20.25
N GLN A 19 -3.93 -19.83 -19.97
CA GLN A 19 -4.63 -20.24 -18.76
C GLN A 19 -3.87 -19.84 -17.48
N LEU A 20 -2.54 -20.08 -17.47
CA LEU A 20 -1.68 -19.69 -16.35
C LEU A 20 -1.62 -18.17 -16.16
N VAL A 21 -1.52 -17.40 -17.25
CA VAL A 21 -1.57 -15.93 -17.21
C VAL A 21 -2.88 -15.44 -16.59
N MET A 22 -4.02 -15.96 -17.04
CA MET A 22 -5.34 -15.59 -16.49
C MET A 22 -5.46 -15.95 -15.00
N LEU A 23 -4.96 -17.12 -14.60
CA LEU A 23 -4.97 -17.56 -13.20
C LEU A 23 -4.11 -16.64 -12.31
N ILE A 24 -2.92 -16.26 -12.76
CA ILE A 24 -2.06 -15.33 -12.03
C ILE A 24 -2.74 -13.96 -11.88
N LEU A 25 -3.32 -13.41 -12.95
CA LEU A 25 -4.02 -12.13 -12.90
C LEU A 25 -5.22 -12.17 -11.95
N MET A 26 -5.97 -13.27 -11.96
CA MET A 26 -7.07 -13.49 -11.02
C MET A 26 -6.57 -13.53 -9.56
N GLY A 27 -5.50 -14.28 -9.29
CA GLY A 27 -4.87 -14.33 -7.95
C GLY A 27 -4.38 -12.95 -7.48
N MET A 28 -3.70 -12.21 -8.36
CA MET A 28 -3.24 -10.84 -8.08
C MET A 28 -4.40 -9.89 -7.78
N SER A 29 -5.53 -10.04 -8.47
CA SER A 29 -6.75 -9.26 -8.23
C SER A 29 -7.32 -9.52 -6.82
N VAL A 30 -7.45 -10.79 -6.43
CA VAL A 30 -7.96 -11.16 -5.09
C VAL A 30 -7.05 -10.61 -3.99
N VAL A 31 -5.74 -10.76 -4.14
CA VAL A 31 -4.74 -10.25 -3.18
C VAL A 31 -4.80 -8.72 -3.09
N SER A 32 -4.93 -8.04 -4.24
CA SER A 32 -5.07 -6.58 -4.30
C SER A 32 -6.28 -6.10 -3.50
N TRP A 33 -7.46 -6.69 -3.74
CA TRP A 33 -8.68 -6.35 -3.00
C TRP A 33 -8.57 -6.60 -1.50
N ALA A 34 -7.99 -7.74 -1.10
CA ALA A 34 -7.76 -8.04 0.32
C ALA A 34 -6.89 -6.98 1.00
N MET A 35 -5.81 -6.54 0.33
CA MET A 35 -4.95 -5.47 0.84
C MET A 35 -5.62 -4.10 0.86
N ILE A 36 -6.39 -3.76 -0.17
CA ILE A 36 -7.15 -2.49 -0.24
C ILE A 36 -8.08 -2.39 0.96
N ILE A 37 -8.85 -3.44 1.26
CA ILE A 37 -9.78 -3.45 2.40
C ILE A 37 -9.02 -3.31 3.73
N LYS A 38 -7.95 -4.11 3.92
CA LYS A 38 -7.12 -4.05 5.13
C LYS A 38 -6.54 -2.64 5.35
N ARG A 39 -5.94 -2.05 4.32
CA ARG A 39 -5.31 -0.73 4.42
C ARG A 39 -6.32 0.40 4.57
N SER A 40 -7.48 0.29 3.91
CA SER A 40 -8.57 1.26 4.10
C SER A 40 -9.05 1.30 5.55
N LYS A 41 -9.06 0.17 6.26
CA LYS A 41 -9.43 0.14 7.68
C LYS A 41 -8.36 0.80 8.55
N VAL A 42 -7.10 0.46 8.36
CA VAL A 42 -5.96 1.03 9.10
C VAL A 42 -5.89 2.55 8.94
N LEU A 43 -6.01 3.05 7.70
CA LEU A 43 -5.98 4.49 7.43
C LEU A 43 -7.16 5.21 8.11
N LYS A 44 -8.38 4.64 8.05
CA LYS A 44 -9.55 5.22 8.73
C LYS A 44 -9.38 5.29 10.24
N GLU A 45 -8.80 4.26 10.83
CA GLU A 45 -8.53 4.21 12.28
C GLU A 45 -7.48 5.25 12.67
N ALA A 46 -6.36 5.32 11.94
CA ALA A 46 -5.30 6.31 12.16
C ALA A 46 -5.80 7.76 11.98
N THR A 47 -6.67 8.02 10.99
CA THR A 47 -7.30 9.34 10.81
C THR A 47 -8.16 9.70 12.01
N LYS A 48 -9.01 8.78 12.47
CA LYS A 48 -9.90 9.02 13.62
C LYS A 48 -9.12 9.25 14.91
N GLU A 49 -8.06 8.48 15.14
CA GLU A 49 -7.17 8.66 16.30
C GLU A 49 -6.46 10.01 16.25
N SER A 50 -5.95 10.40 15.07
CA SER A 50 -5.36 11.72 14.88
C SER A 50 -6.33 12.87 15.14
N GLU A 51 -7.57 12.79 14.63
CA GLU A 51 -8.61 13.80 14.89
C GLU A 51 -8.92 13.89 16.40
N THR A 52 -9.05 12.75 17.08
CA THR A 52 -9.35 12.70 18.52
C THR A 52 -8.22 13.33 19.35
N PHE A 53 -6.97 13.04 18.98
CA PHE A 53 -5.82 13.64 19.64
C PHE A 53 -5.72 15.14 19.35
N GLU A 54 -5.96 15.55 18.11
CA GLU A 54 -5.95 16.96 17.69
C GLU A 54 -6.99 17.77 18.48
N ASP A 55 -8.22 17.26 18.63
CA ASP A 55 -9.25 17.88 19.45
C ASP A 55 -8.79 18.08 20.90
N LYS A 56 -8.16 17.06 21.51
CA LYS A 56 -7.61 17.15 22.87
C LYS A 56 -6.44 18.13 22.97
N PHE A 57 -5.61 18.20 21.92
CA PHE A 57 -4.47 19.11 21.85
C PHE A 57 -4.94 20.57 21.79
N TRP A 58 -5.98 20.86 21.02
CA TRP A 58 -6.53 22.21 20.87
C TRP A 58 -7.59 22.59 21.91
N SER A 59 -8.06 21.67 22.76
CA SER A 59 -9.07 21.94 23.78
C SER A 59 -8.60 22.88 24.93
N GLY A 60 -7.37 23.40 24.86
CA GLY A 60 -6.77 24.23 25.91
C GLY A 60 -6.26 23.45 27.12
N ALA A 61 -6.10 22.12 26.99
CA ALA A 61 -5.47 21.29 28.02
C ALA A 61 -3.97 21.61 28.16
N ASP A 62 -3.42 21.44 29.37
CA ASP A 62 -1.99 21.65 29.59
C ASP A 62 -1.16 20.61 28.80
N LEU A 63 -0.27 21.08 27.95
CA LEU A 63 0.66 20.24 27.16
C LEU A 63 1.45 19.27 28.04
N ALA A 64 1.82 19.68 29.27
CA ALA A 64 2.51 18.81 30.21
C ALA A 64 1.60 17.66 30.69
N GLN A 65 0.30 17.91 30.85
CA GLN A 65 -0.67 16.88 31.20
C GLN A 65 -0.89 15.91 30.04
N ILE A 66 -1.04 16.42 28.81
CA ILE A 66 -1.14 15.59 27.59
C ILE A 66 0.10 14.70 27.47
N TYR A 67 1.29 15.25 27.70
CA TYR A 67 2.54 14.48 27.68
C TYR A 67 2.56 13.35 28.71
N GLN A 68 2.10 13.58 29.94
CA GLN A 68 2.05 12.50 30.95
C GLN A 68 1.05 11.41 30.58
N ASP A 69 -0.08 11.76 29.98
CA ASP A 69 -1.08 10.78 29.51
C ASP A 69 -0.52 9.91 28.38
N VAL A 70 0.09 10.55 27.38
CA VAL A 70 0.73 9.89 26.24
C VAL A 70 1.89 9.01 26.70
N LYS A 71 2.73 9.51 27.62
CA LYS A 71 3.84 8.75 28.20
C LYS A 71 3.42 7.47 28.93
N LYS A 72 2.23 7.44 29.54
CA LYS A 72 1.71 6.22 30.19
C LYS A 72 1.37 5.12 29.18
N ARG A 73 1.04 5.51 27.94
CA ARG A 73 0.70 4.61 26.83
C ARG A 73 1.81 4.50 25.79
N LYS A 74 3.07 4.80 26.16
CA LYS A 74 4.22 4.87 25.23
C LYS A 74 4.41 3.65 24.32
N ASP A 75 3.92 2.47 24.72
CA ASP A 75 4.09 1.22 23.97
C ASP A 75 2.95 1.00 22.95
N ASP A 76 1.93 1.86 22.94
CA ASP A 76 0.73 1.82 22.09
C ASP A 76 0.51 3.16 21.37
N LEU A 77 1.57 3.96 21.22
CA LEU A 77 1.50 5.23 20.50
C LEU A 77 1.57 5.00 19.00
N SER A 78 0.77 5.76 18.27
CA SER A 78 0.72 5.78 16.81
C SER A 78 0.45 7.20 16.31
N GLY A 79 0.89 7.48 15.07
CA GLY A 79 0.56 8.69 14.35
C GLY A 79 0.92 9.98 15.10
N THR A 80 -0.07 10.85 15.26
CA THR A 80 0.14 12.20 15.82
C THR A 80 0.53 12.17 17.31
N GLU A 81 0.12 11.15 18.07
CA GLU A 81 0.52 11.00 19.49
C GLU A 81 2.03 10.74 19.61
N GLU A 82 2.61 9.91 18.74
CA GLU A 82 4.05 9.59 18.71
C GLU A 82 4.88 10.80 18.25
N ILE A 83 4.38 11.57 17.27
CA ILE A 83 5.01 12.82 16.82
C ILE A 83 5.06 13.84 17.97
N PHE A 84 3.96 13.99 18.72
CA PHE A 84 3.93 14.87 19.89
C PHE A 84 4.86 14.36 21.00
N TYR A 85 4.82 13.07 21.31
CA TYR A 85 5.64 12.46 22.36
C TYR A 85 7.14 12.64 22.10
N SER A 86 7.58 12.33 20.87
CA SER A 86 8.98 12.46 20.45
C SER A 86 9.44 13.92 20.45
N GLY A 87 8.62 14.84 19.93
CA GLY A 87 8.89 16.28 19.96
C GLY A 87 8.99 16.83 21.37
N PHE A 88 8.00 16.56 22.22
CA PHE A 88 7.96 17.08 23.59
C PHE A 88 9.06 16.48 24.47
N THR A 89 9.40 15.19 24.28
CA THR A 89 10.53 14.56 24.97
C THR A 89 11.85 15.23 24.59
N GLU A 90 12.06 15.51 23.30
CA GLU A 90 13.25 16.22 22.84
C GLU A 90 13.31 17.66 23.36
N PHE A 91 12.17 18.37 23.36
CA PHE A 91 12.05 19.70 23.94
C PHE A 91 12.47 19.72 25.41
N LEU A 92 11.95 18.79 26.23
CA LEU A 92 12.31 18.67 27.64
C LEU A 92 13.81 18.36 27.83
N ARG A 93 14.37 17.49 26.98
CA ARG A 93 15.79 17.12 27.00
C ARG A 93 16.69 18.31 26.69
N LEU A 94 16.41 19.03 25.61
CA LEU A 94 17.19 20.19 25.16
C LEU A 94 17.06 21.37 26.12
N ARG A 95 15.86 21.64 26.63
CA ARG A 95 15.63 22.68 27.65
C ARG A 95 16.43 22.43 28.92
N LYS A 96 16.59 21.17 29.33
CA LYS A 96 17.41 20.80 30.50
C LYS A 96 18.92 20.94 30.24
N SER A 97 19.36 20.69 29.00
CA SER A 97 20.78 20.70 28.63
C SER A 97 21.30 22.08 28.21
N ASN A 98 20.46 22.93 27.63
CA ASN A 98 20.88 24.18 26.98
C ASN A 98 19.75 25.24 27.03
N ALA A 99 19.43 25.69 28.25
CA ALA A 99 18.28 26.56 28.52
C ALA A 99 18.39 27.96 27.90
N ASP A 100 19.61 28.43 27.60
CA ASP A 100 19.87 29.81 27.18
C ASP A 100 19.66 30.05 25.67
N SER A 101 19.37 29.01 24.89
CA SER A 101 19.17 29.12 23.43
C SER A 101 17.81 28.58 22.98
N PRO A 102 16.73 29.39 23.07
CA PRO A 102 15.40 29.01 22.60
C PRO A 102 15.38 28.57 21.14
N ALA A 103 16.18 29.21 20.28
CA ALA A 103 16.28 28.87 18.86
C ALA A 103 16.80 27.43 18.65
N PHE A 104 17.85 27.05 19.38
CA PHE A 104 18.42 25.70 19.31
C PHE A 104 17.44 24.63 19.81
N ILE A 105 16.71 24.92 20.89
CA ILE A 105 15.66 24.02 21.42
C ILE A 105 14.56 23.81 20.37
N MET A 106 14.06 24.88 19.76
CA MET A 106 13.00 24.81 18.76
C MET A 106 13.46 24.08 17.49
N GLU A 107 14.68 24.32 17.03
CA GLU A 107 15.25 23.62 15.88
C GLU A 107 15.40 22.11 16.15
N GLY A 108 15.96 21.74 17.30
CA GLY A 108 16.14 20.34 17.69
C GLY A 108 14.81 19.60 17.87
N THR A 109 13.84 20.25 18.51
CA THR A 109 12.46 19.75 18.66
C THR A 109 11.81 19.53 17.29
N GLY A 110 11.86 20.54 16.42
CA GLY A 110 11.27 20.45 15.07
C GLY A 110 11.94 19.37 14.21
N ARG A 111 13.26 19.17 14.36
CA ARG A 111 13.97 18.06 13.71
C ARG A 111 13.49 16.70 14.22
N SER A 112 13.34 16.52 15.53
CA SER A 112 12.83 15.27 16.10
C SER A 112 11.42 14.96 15.60
N MET A 113 10.54 15.96 15.58
CA MET A 113 9.18 15.81 15.05
C MET A 113 9.18 15.44 13.56
N ARG A 114 10.04 16.05 12.74
CA ARG A 114 10.17 15.67 11.32
C ARG A 114 10.59 14.22 11.15
N VAL A 115 11.52 13.72 11.96
CA VAL A 115 11.94 12.32 11.92
C VAL A 115 10.78 11.40 12.32
N ALA A 116 10.01 11.75 13.35
CA ALA A 116 8.83 11.00 13.74
C ALA A 116 7.76 10.97 12.63
N VAL A 117 7.47 12.12 12.01
CA VAL A 117 6.54 12.20 10.86
C VAL A 117 6.99 11.28 9.74
N SER A 118 8.27 11.30 9.36
CA SER A 118 8.78 10.43 8.30
C SER A 118 8.60 8.94 8.62
N ARG A 119 8.80 8.52 9.87
CA ARG A 119 8.60 7.12 10.30
C ARG A 119 7.14 6.70 10.26
N GLU A 120 6.25 7.54 10.82
CA GLU A 120 4.81 7.27 10.80
C GLU A 120 4.27 7.18 9.37
N VAL A 121 4.76 8.03 8.46
CA VAL A 121 4.40 7.97 7.03
C VAL A 121 4.89 6.66 6.41
N GLU A 122 6.14 6.26 6.65
CA GLU A 122 6.70 5.01 6.13
C GLU A 122 5.90 3.78 6.61
N ASP A 123 5.48 3.76 7.87
CA ASP A 123 4.67 2.69 8.44
C ASP A 123 3.27 2.63 7.80
N LEU A 124 2.63 3.78 7.57
CA LEU A 124 1.35 3.87 6.86
C LEU A 124 1.46 3.43 5.40
N GLU A 125 2.59 3.71 4.75
CA GLU A 125 2.85 3.35 3.34
C GLU A 125 3.18 1.86 3.13
N THR A 126 3.38 1.10 4.21
CA THR A 126 3.74 -0.33 4.13
C THR A 126 2.74 -1.10 3.22
N ASN A 127 3.25 -1.81 2.21
CA ASN A 127 2.50 -2.54 1.17
C ASN A 127 1.85 -1.71 0.04
N LEU A 128 1.80 -0.37 0.12
CA LEU A 128 1.39 0.45 -1.03
C LEU A 128 2.31 0.25 -2.25
N PRO A 129 3.64 0.13 -2.11
CA PRO A 129 4.53 -0.15 -3.24
C PRO A 129 4.21 -1.47 -3.95
N PHE A 130 3.77 -2.48 -3.22
CA PHE A 130 3.34 -3.75 -3.82
C PHE A 130 2.08 -3.55 -4.67
N LEU A 131 1.06 -2.87 -4.15
CA LEU A 131 -0.15 -2.55 -4.91
C LEU A 131 0.16 -1.74 -6.17
N ALA A 132 1.08 -0.76 -6.07
CA ALA A 132 1.54 0.03 -7.20
C ALA A 132 2.23 -0.85 -8.27
N THR A 133 3.04 -1.81 -7.84
CA THR A 133 3.74 -2.76 -8.71
C THR A 133 2.76 -3.71 -9.40
N VAL A 134 1.78 -4.26 -8.67
CA VAL A 134 0.72 -5.11 -9.24
C VAL A 134 -0.11 -4.32 -10.27
N GLY A 135 -0.45 -3.07 -9.95
CA GLY A 135 -1.19 -2.19 -10.84
C GLY A 135 -0.43 -1.86 -12.12
N SER A 136 0.89 -1.65 -12.05
CA SER A 136 1.70 -1.29 -13.22
C SER A 136 2.13 -2.49 -14.07
N ILE A 137 2.36 -3.66 -13.47
CA ILE A 137 2.87 -4.85 -14.19
C ILE A 137 1.73 -5.69 -14.79
N SER A 138 0.54 -5.70 -14.18
CA SER A 138 -0.59 -6.53 -14.66
C SER A 138 -0.99 -6.31 -16.13
N PRO A 139 -0.97 -5.08 -16.71
CA PRO A 139 -1.28 -4.90 -18.12
C PRO A 139 -0.26 -5.58 -19.04
N TYR A 140 1.01 -5.58 -18.68
CA TYR A 140 2.07 -6.23 -19.46
C TYR A 140 1.94 -7.76 -19.43
N ILE A 141 1.57 -8.33 -18.28
CA ILE A 141 1.28 -9.76 -18.15
C ILE A 141 0.08 -10.14 -19.05
N GLY A 142 -0.98 -9.33 -19.05
CA GLY A 142 -2.13 -9.53 -19.94
C GLY A 142 -1.77 -9.45 -21.42
N LEU A 143 -1.00 -8.43 -21.81
CA LEU A 143 -0.52 -8.25 -23.19
C LEU A 143 0.35 -9.42 -23.66
N PHE A 144 1.20 -9.95 -22.77
CA PHE A 144 1.99 -11.14 -23.07
C PHE A 144 1.10 -12.35 -23.41
N GLY A 145 0.04 -12.57 -22.62
CA GLY A 145 -0.93 -13.64 -22.87
C GLY A 145 -1.64 -13.49 -24.22
N THR A 146 -2.02 -12.26 -24.61
CA THR A 146 -2.69 -12.03 -25.90
C THR A 146 -1.75 -12.25 -27.09
N VAL A 147 -0.51 -11.76 -27.02
CA VAL A 147 0.50 -11.97 -28.08
C VAL A 147 0.78 -13.46 -28.26
N TRP A 148 0.95 -14.19 -27.16
CA TRP A 148 1.17 -15.64 -27.21
C TRP A 148 -0.01 -16.39 -27.81
N GLY A 149 -1.24 -16.06 -27.40
CA GLY A 149 -2.45 -16.67 -27.95
C GLY A 149 -2.60 -16.45 -29.46
N ILE A 150 -2.33 -15.23 -29.93
CA ILE A 150 -2.35 -14.90 -31.36
C ILE A 150 -1.28 -15.69 -32.11
N MET A 151 -0.06 -15.78 -31.58
CA MET A 151 1.03 -16.57 -32.19
C MET A 151 0.64 -18.03 -32.34
N HIS A 152 0.06 -18.66 -31.31
CA HIS A 152 -0.40 -20.04 -31.38
C HIS A 152 -1.52 -20.25 -32.41
N ALA A 153 -2.46 -19.30 -32.51
CA ALA A 153 -3.52 -19.37 -33.51
C ALA A 153 -2.96 -19.30 -34.95
N PHE A 154 -1.95 -18.47 -35.20
CA PHE A 154 -1.29 -18.40 -36.50
C PHE A 154 -0.50 -19.66 -36.85
N ILE A 155 0.17 -20.28 -35.88
CA ILE A 155 0.86 -21.58 -36.07
C ILE A 155 -0.16 -22.65 -36.48
N ALA A 156 -1.26 -22.77 -35.76
CA ALA A 156 -2.32 -23.75 -36.08
C ALA A 156 -2.93 -23.52 -37.48
N LEU A 157 -3.16 -22.25 -37.88
CA LEU A 157 -3.62 -21.92 -39.23
C LEU A 157 -2.60 -22.26 -40.32
N GLY A 158 -1.30 -22.10 -40.03
CA GLY A 158 -0.20 -22.45 -40.94
C GLY A 158 -0.14 -23.94 -41.23
N GLU A 159 -0.26 -24.77 -40.19
CA GLU A 159 -0.26 -26.24 -40.30
C GLU A 159 -1.46 -26.76 -41.11
N VAL A 160 -2.65 -26.20 -40.87
CA VAL A 160 -3.87 -26.60 -41.61
C VAL A 160 -3.77 -26.26 -43.09
N LYS A 161 -3.14 -25.13 -43.48
CA LYS A 161 -2.95 -24.79 -44.91
C LYS A 161 -1.99 -25.72 -45.64
N GLN A 162 -0.99 -26.28 -44.95
CA GLN A 162 -0.05 -27.24 -45.53
C GLN A 162 -0.72 -28.59 -45.81
N ALA A 163 -1.69 -29.00 -44.99
CA ALA A 163 -2.44 -30.24 -45.16
C ALA A 163 -3.40 -30.23 -46.37
N THR A 164 -3.94 -29.08 -46.75
CA THR A 164 -4.92 -28.96 -47.86
C THR A 164 -4.28 -28.86 -49.25
N LEU A 165 -2.99 -28.49 -49.34
CA LEU A 165 -2.24 -28.40 -50.61
C LEU A 165 -1.52 -29.71 -50.99
N ALA A 166 -1.57 -30.74 -50.13
CA ALA A 166 -0.92 -32.03 -50.33
C ALA A 166 -1.82 -33.11 -50.97
N TRP A 167 -2.95 -32.72 -51.57
CA TRP A 167 -3.89 -33.60 -52.25
C TRP A 167 -4.21 -33.08 -53.66
#